data_AF-A0A2A5CBD8-F1
#
_entry.id   AF-A0A2A5CBD8-F1
#
_cell.length_a   1.000
_cell.length_b   1.000
_cell.length_c   1.000
_cell.angle_alpha   90.00
_cell.angle_beta   90.00
_cell.angle_gamma   90.00
#
_symmetry.space_group_name_H-M   'P 1'
#
loop_
_entity.id
_entity.type
_entity.pdbx_description
1 polymer ?
#
loop_
_entity_poly.entity_id
_entity_poly.type
_entity_poly.pdbx_seq_one_letter_code
_entity_poly.pdbx_strand_id
1 'polypeptide(L)'
;MKINRHKFHCFTLLISLMASAYTFAQRGAPPVPPQTPREAALIDLTGVWVSVISEDWRWRMLTPLRGDFANIPLNAEGKRVGMAWDPEQDRAFGLECKAYGAANLMRVPGRLEISWEDDQTLAIRTDAGNQTRRLHFNESTMPSEPQSLQGYSMANWEKPLGTGDGSFTPPFFGARVGTAPRSLEVSTSNLTGGYLRKNGVPYSDQTTVQEFFDYHVLPNGEEWFTVTTIVRDPVYLRTAYITSTDFKKQNDMSGWNPSPCSAE
;
A
#
# COMPACT_ATOMS: atom_id res chain seq x y z
N MET A 1 39.62 95.08 -25.38
CA MET A 1 39.30 94.58 -24.03
C MET A 1 37.80 94.29 -23.93
N LYS A 2 37.45 93.01 -23.69
CA LYS A 2 36.20 92.41 -23.13
C LYS A 2 34.84 92.76 -23.78
N ILE A 3 34.29 91.96 -24.70
CA ILE A 3 33.62 90.62 -24.61
C ILE A 3 32.08 90.74 -24.48
N ASN A 4 31.43 90.71 -25.66
CA ASN A 4 30.25 89.94 -26.15
C ASN A 4 29.54 88.98 -25.16
N ARG A 5 28.24 88.62 -25.31
CA ARG A 5 27.28 88.76 -26.41
C ARG A 5 25.84 88.46 -25.93
N HIS A 6 24.94 88.88 -26.80
CA HIS A 6 23.47 88.86 -26.85
C HIS A 6 22.63 87.69 -26.31
N LYS A 7 21.44 88.13 -25.86
CA LYS A 7 20.14 87.48 -25.67
C LYS A 7 19.73 86.55 -26.82
N PHE A 8 18.94 85.50 -26.50
CA PHE A 8 17.98 84.91 -27.45
C PHE A 8 16.69 84.47 -26.75
N HIS A 9 15.57 84.73 -27.42
CA HIS A 9 14.20 84.52 -26.98
C HIS A 9 13.66 83.13 -27.35
N CYS A 10 12.67 82.74 -26.56
CA CYS A 10 11.93 81.48 -26.50
C CYS A 10 11.08 81.21 -27.76
N PHE A 11 11.08 79.97 -28.25
CA PHE A 11 10.03 79.44 -29.13
C PHE A 11 9.77 77.97 -28.78
N THR A 12 8.50 77.66 -28.52
CA THR A 12 7.98 76.39 -28.01
C THR A 12 7.80 75.38 -29.15
N LEU A 13 8.25 74.13 -28.98
CA LEU A 13 8.04 73.02 -29.92
C LEU A 13 7.31 71.87 -29.20
N LEU A 14 6.20 71.38 -29.78
CA LEU A 14 5.46 70.19 -29.35
C LEU A 14 6.29 68.92 -29.59
N ILE A 15 6.34 68.02 -28.61
CA ILE A 15 6.86 66.64 -28.76
C ILE A 15 5.78 65.67 -28.27
N SER A 16 5.28 64.84 -29.18
CA SER A 16 4.41 63.69 -28.94
C SER A 16 5.21 62.50 -28.41
N LEU A 17 4.98 62.09 -27.14
CA LEU A 17 5.52 60.83 -26.61
C LEU A 17 4.55 59.67 -26.88
N MET A 18 4.97 58.73 -27.73
CA MET A 18 4.40 57.38 -27.78
C MET A 18 4.94 56.58 -26.59
N ALA A 19 4.08 56.26 -25.62
CA ALA A 19 4.39 55.31 -24.55
C ALA A 19 4.04 53.90 -25.02
N SER A 20 5.05 53.14 -25.45
CA SER A 20 4.91 51.71 -25.75
C SER A 20 4.67 50.94 -24.44
N ALA A 21 3.44 50.48 -24.22
CA ALA A 21 3.12 49.56 -23.14
C ALA A 21 3.70 48.18 -23.46
N TYR A 22 4.85 47.85 -22.84
CA TYR A 22 5.33 46.47 -22.80
C TYR A 22 4.49 45.69 -21.80
N THR A 23 3.39 45.09 -22.27
CA THR A 23 2.71 44.01 -21.54
C THR A 23 3.64 42.79 -21.53
N PHE A 24 4.39 42.61 -20.45
CA PHE A 24 4.98 41.31 -20.14
C PHE A 24 3.83 40.35 -19.82
N ALA A 25 3.40 39.58 -20.82
CA ALA A 25 2.63 38.38 -20.57
C ALA A 25 3.56 37.41 -19.81
N GLN A 26 3.38 37.29 -18.49
CA GLN A 26 3.85 36.13 -17.75
C GLN A 26 3.11 34.91 -18.31
N ARG A 27 3.66 34.30 -19.37
CA ARG A 27 3.33 32.92 -19.69
C ARG A 27 3.79 32.09 -18.50
N GLY A 28 2.85 31.76 -17.60
CA GLY A 28 3.08 30.75 -16.58
C GLY A 28 3.70 29.52 -17.25
N ALA A 29 4.70 28.94 -16.61
CA ALA A 29 5.28 27.70 -17.07
C ALA A 29 4.16 26.68 -17.33
N PRO A 30 4.26 25.86 -18.40
CA PRO A 30 3.27 24.81 -18.62
C PRO A 30 3.16 23.94 -17.35
N PRO A 31 1.94 23.55 -16.94
CA PRO A 31 1.74 22.74 -15.75
C PRO A 31 2.58 21.46 -15.88
N VAL A 32 3.39 21.18 -14.86
CA VAL A 32 4.14 19.93 -14.76
C VAL A 32 3.11 18.79 -14.70
N PRO A 33 3.21 17.76 -15.56
CA PRO A 33 2.31 16.62 -15.48
C PRO A 33 2.39 15.97 -14.08
N PRO A 34 1.27 15.51 -13.52
CA PRO A 34 1.28 14.84 -12.22
C PRO A 34 2.18 13.60 -12.29
N GLN A 35 3.02 13.41 -11.28
CA GLN A 35 3.89 12.23 -11.17
C GLN A 35 3.06 10.96 -11.12
N THR A 36 3.58 9.88 -11.70
CA THR A 36 2.94 8.57 -11.58
C THR A 36 3.04 8.05 -10.14
N PRO A 37 2.15 7.15 -9.70
CA PRO A 37 2.26 6.49 -8.39
C PRO A 37 3.62 5.86 -8.13
N ARG A 38 4.23 5.26 -9.16
CA ARG A 38 5.58 4.70 -9.09
C ARG A 38 6.65 5.78 -8.88
N GLU A 39 6.58 6.88 -9.62
CA GLU A 39 7.51 8.01 -9.46
C GLU A 39 7.34 8.74 -8.12
N ALA A 40 6.12 8.75 -7.60
CA ALA A 40 5.75 9.36 -6.32
C ALA A 40 5.92 8.40 -5.12
N ALA A 41 6.53 7.22 -5.32
CA ALA A 41 6.70 6.22 -4.28
C ALA A 41 7.51 6.76 -3.09
N LEU A 42 6.98 6.60 -1.89
CA LEU A 42 7.60 7.09 -0.64
C LEU A 42 8.52 6.05 0.00
N ILE A 43 8.33 4.78 -0.37
CA ILE A 43 9.16 3.63 0.00
C ILE A 43 9.36 2.75 -1.24
N ASP A 44 10.46 2.00 -1.29
CA ASP A 44 10.72 1.02 -2.33
C ASP A 44 10.59 -0.40 -1.76
N LEU A 45 9.46 -1.05 -2.05
CA LEU A 45 9.19 -2.43 -1.67
C LEU A 45 9.68 -3.44 -2.72
N THR A 46 10.28 -3.00 -3.83
CA THR A 46 10.64 -3.92 -4.92
C THR A 46 11.74 -4.89 -4.53
N GLY A 47 11.66 -6.11 -5.05
CA GLY A 47 12.61 -7.19 -4.81
C GLY A 47 12.00 -8.43 -4.20
N VAL A 48 12.87 -9.33 -3.73
CA VAL A 48 12.47 -10.58 -3.07
C VAL A 48 12.59 -10.45 -1.56
N TRP A 49 11.58 -10.96 -0.87
CA TRP A 49 11.45 -10.88 0.58
C TRP A 49 11.14 -12.26 1.14
N VAL A 50 11.70 -12.58 2.29
CA VAL A 50 11.40 -13.81 3.02
C VAL A 50 10.62 -13.48 4.28
N SER A 51 9.58 -14.25 4.57
CA SER A 51 8.86 -14.08 5.83
C SER A 51 9.75 -14.47 7.01
N VAL A 52 9.80 -13.60 8.01
CA VAL A 52 10.41 -13.86 9.30
C VAL A 52 9.28 -14.20 10.27
N ILE A 53 9.41 -15.33 10.96
CA ILE A 53 8.34 -15.87 11.80
C ILE A 53 8.78 -15.70 13.24
N SER A 54 8.54 -14.50 13.76
CA SER A 54 8.86 -14.13 15.14
C SER A 54 7.62 -14.20 16.05
N GLU A 55 6.44 -14.16 15.43
CA GLU A 55 5.12 -14.10 16.02
C GLU A 55 4.28 -15.31 15.64
N ASP A 56 3.37 -15.72 16.54
CA ASP A 56 2.40 -16.79 16.30
C ASP A 56 3.01 -18.09 15.74
N TRP A 57 4.27 -18.40 16.11
CA TRP A 57 5.05 -19.51 15.54
C TRP A 57 4.26 -20.81 15.47
N ARG A 58 3.52 -21.14 16.54
CA ARG A 58 2.66 -22.33 16.64
C ARG A 58 1.64 -22.44 15.49
N TRP A 59 1.06 -21.32 15.06
CA TRP A 59 0.03 -21.28 14.02
C TRP A 59 0.56 -20.88 12.63
N ARG A 60 1.85 -20.50 12.53
CA ARG A 60 2.51 -20.17 11.26
C ARG A 60 3.38 -21.32 10.76
N MET A 61 4.14 -22.00 11.63
CA MET A 61 5.04 -23.09 11.24
C MET A 61 4.39 -24.48 11.17
N LEU A 62 3.24 -24.64 11.80
CA LEU A 62 2.47 -25.87 11.77
C LEU A 62 1.04 -25.55 11.34
N THR A 63 0.45 -26.43 10.54
CA THR A 63 -0.97 -26.40 10.25
C THR A 63 -1.73 -26.51 11.58
N PRO A 64 -2.51 -25.49 11.97
CA PRO A 64 -3.24 -25.54 13.23
C PRO A 64 -4.21 -26.72 13.26
N LEU A 65 -4.47 -27.26 14.44
CA LEU A 65 -5.47 -28.31 14.60
C LEU A 65 -6.85 -27.79 14.18
N ARG A 66 -7.66 -28.68 13.61
CA ARG A 66 -9.09 -28.41 13.37
C ARG A 66 -9.74 -27.96 14.68
N GLY A 67 -10.47 -26.85 14.65
CA GLY A 67 -11.08 -26.27 15.85
C GLY A 67 -10.17 -25.39 16.72
N ASP A 68 -8.87 -25.31 16.45
CA ASP A 68 -7.96 -24.37 17.13
C ASP A 68 -8.14 -22.94 16.59
N PHE A 69 -9.09 -22.21 17.17
CA PHE A 69 -9.41 -20.83 16.79
C PHE A 69 -8.86 -19.80 17.79
N ALA A 70 -7.81 -20.16 18.54
CA ALA A 70 -7.22 -19.28 19.53
C ALA A 70 -6.80 -17.94 18.91
N ASN A 71 -7.09 -16.85 19.62
CA ASN A 71 -6.79 -15.46 19.24
C ASN A 71 -7.49 -14.95 17.96
N ILE A 72 -8.51 -15.66 17.45
CA ILE A 72 -9.38 -15.14 16.38
C ILE A 72 -10.74 -14.77 16.97
N PRO A 73 -11.24 -13.54 16.77
CA PRO A 73 -12.48 -13.06 17.37
C PRO A 73 -13.75 -13.60 16.67
N LEU A 74 -13.84 -14.92 16.43
CA LEU A 74 -15.01 -15.54 15.79
C LEU A 74 -16.28 -15.35 16.62
N ASN A 75 -17.40 -15.04 15.95
CA ASN A 75 -18.75 -15.09 16.50
C ASN A 75 -19.27 -16.54 16.55
N ALA A 76 -20.53 -16.73 16.95
CA ALA A 76 -21.11 -18.08 17.06
C ALA A 76 -21.18 -18.80 15.71
N GLU A 77 -21.52 -18.07 14.64
CA GLU A 77 -21.63 -18.61 13.29
C GLU A 77 -20.26 -18.96 12.70
N GLY A 78 -19.27 -18.07 12.86
CA GLY A 78 -17.89 -18.35 12.44
C GLY A 78 -17.30 -19.58 13.12
N LYS A 79 -17.57 -19.77 14.41
CA LYS A 79 -17.20 -21.00 15.12
C LYS A 79 -17.92 -22.23 14.59
N ARG A 80 -19.23 -22.13 14.33
CA ARG A 80 -20.04 -23.25 13.80
C ARG A 80 -19.51 -23.71 12.44
N VAL A 81 -19.27 -22.77 11.52
CA VAL A 81 -18.74 -23.05 10.18
C VAL A 81 -17.31 -23.59 10.25
N GLY A 82 -16.43 -22.95 11.03
CA GLY A 82 -15.06 -23.43 11.19
C GLY A 82 -14.97 -24.83 11.79
N MET A 83 -15.83 -25.18 12.76
CA MET A 83 -15.86 -26.53 13.34
C MET A 83 -16.36 -27.59 12.36
N ALA A 84 -17.19 -27.18 11.39
CA ALA A 84 -17.72 -28.06 10.34
C ALA A 84 -16.76 -28.22 9.14
N TRP A 85 -15.66 -27.47 9.11
CA TRP A 85 -14.69 -27.54 8.02
C TRP A 85 -14.06 -28.92 7.90
N ASP A 86 -13.87 -29.35 6.65
CA ASP A 86 -13.22 -30.60 6.29
C ASP A 86 -12.24 -30.41 5.11
N PRO A 87 -10.93 -30.61 5.31
CA PRO A 87 -9.92 -30.41 4.28
C PRO A 87 -10.03 -31.41 3.11
N GLU A 88 -10.54 -32.62 3.34
CA GLU A 88 -10.79 -33.57 2.23
C GLU A 88 -11.91 -33.09 1.31
N GLN A 89 -12.92 -32.44 1.88
CA GLN A 89 -13.98 -31.82 1.09
C GLN A 89 -13.40 -30.69 0.21
N ASP A 90 -12.53 -29.85 0.78
CA ASP A 90 -11.89 -28.80 0.00
C ASP A 90 -11.02 -29.37 -1.12
N ARG A 91 -10.24 -30.43 -0.86
CA ARG A 91 -9.48 -31.15 -1.90
C ARG A 91 -10.38 -31.71 -3.00
N ALA A 92 -11.48 -32.35 -2.62
CA ALA A 92 -12.43 -32.94 -3.57
C ALA A 92 -13.10 -31.90 -4.48
N PHE A 93 -13.24 -30.65 -4.01
CA PHE A 93 -13.86 -29.55 -4.76
C PHE A 93 -12.86 -28.55 -5.36
N GLY A 94 -11.55 -28.79 -5.25
CA GLY A 94 -10.53 -27.87 -5.78
C GLY A 94 -10.46 -26.53 -5.04
N LEU A 95 -10.71 -26.54 -3.73
CA LEU A 95 -10.81 -25.37 -2.85
C LEU A 95 -9.55 -25.16 -1.98
N GLU A 96 -8.44 -25.80 -2.31
CA GLU A 96 -7.19 -25.76 -1.53
C GLU A 96 -6.62 -24.34 -1.40
N CYS A 97 -6.94 -23.44 -2.32
CA CYS A 97 -6.48 -22.05 -2.27
C CYS A 97 -7.25 -21.16 -1.30
N LYS A 98 -8.32 -21.63 -0.63
CA LYS A 98 -9.14 -20.76 0.25
C LYS A 98 -8.35 -20.13 1.40
N ALA A 99 -7.26 -20.74 1.87
CA ALA A 99 -6.35 -20.17 2.86
C ALA A 99 -5.30 -19.20 2.29
N TYR A 100 -5.29 -18.97 0.98
CA TYR A 100 -4.31 -18.14 0.28
C TYR A 100 -4.94 -16.86 -0.31
N GLY A 101 -6.15 -16.49 0.13
CA GLY A 101 -6.76 -15.21 -0.24
C GLY A 101 -6.17 -14.03 0.53
N ALA A 102 -6.46 -12.81 0.09
CA ALA A 102 -5.82 -11.58 0.58
C ALA A 102 -5.88 -11.40 2.11
N ALA A 103 -6.94 -11.88 2.76
CA ALA A 103 -7.09 -11.79 4.22
C ALA A 103 -6.09 -12.65 5.03
N ASN A 104 -5.40 -13.61 4.40
CA ASN A 104 -4.38 -14.45 5.04
C ASN A 104 -3.07 -14.58 4.25
N LEU A 105 -3.04 -14.18 2.96
CA LEU A 105 -1.91 -14.43 2.07
C LEU A 105 -0.58 -13.92 2.63
N MET A 106 -0.56 -12.70 3.16
CA MET A 106 0.64 -12.10 3.75
C MET A 106 1.12 -12.81 5.03
N ARG A 107 0.26 -13.61 5.67
CA ARG A 107 0.58 -14.38 6.87
C ARG A 107 1.14 -15.77 6.58
N VAL A 108 0.92 -16.30 5.37
CA VAL A 108 1.42 -17.61 4.94
C VAL A 108 2.95 -17.55 4.85
N PRO A 109 3.67 -18.42 5.57
CA PRO A 109 5.12 -18.50 5.42
C PRO A 109 5.56 -18.77 3.98
N GLY A 110 6.54 -18.01 3.52
CA GLY A 110 7.07 -18.12 2.18
C GLY A 110 7.91 -16.90 1.82
N ARG A 111 8.10 -16.72 0.52
CA ARG A 111 8.72 -15.55 -0.07
C ARG A 111 7.73 -14.75 -0.88
N LEU A 112 8.00 -13.46 -0.96
CA LEU A 112 7.31 -12.51 -1.81
C LEU A 112 8.28 -12.01 -2.87
N GLU A 113 7.82 -11.90 -4.10
CA GLU A 113 8.47 -11.09 -5.13
C GLU A 113 7.55 -9.90 -5.42
N ILE A 114 8.08 -8.69 -5.24
CA ILE A 114 7.34 -7.45 -5.38
C ILE A 114 7.96 -6.65 -6.53
N SER A 115 7.15 -6.30 -7.52
CA SER A 115 7.57 -5.54 -8.69
C SER A 115 6.43 -4.71 -9.27
N TRP A 116 6.79 -3.61 -9.94
CA TRP A 116 5.85 -2.81 -10.71
C TRP A 116 5.56 -3.51 -12.05
N GLU A 117 4.28 -3.73 -12.34
CA GLU A 117 3.86 -4.23 -13.68
C GLU A 117 3.75 -3.07 -14.68
N ASP A 118 3.35 -1.92 -14.18
CA ASP A 118 3.27 -0.63 -14.88
C ASP A 118 3.44 0.51 -13.85
N ASP A 119 3.21 1.76 -14.25
CA ASP A 119 3.41 2.93 -13.40
C ASP A 119 2.32 3.14 -12.33
N GLN A 120 1.25 2.32 -12.33
CA GLN A 120 0.09 2.42 -11.45
C GLN A 120 -0.26 1.09 -10.74
N THR A 121 0.44 0.00 -11.04
CA THR A 121 0.13 -1.33 -10.49
C THR A 121 1.39 -1.99 -9.90
N LEU A 122 1.37 -2.21 -8.59
CA LEU A 122 2.38 -3.00 -7.89
C LEU A 122 1.88 -4.43 -7.70
N ALA A 123 2.64 -5.42 -8.15
CA ALA A 123 2.33 -6.83 -7.97
C ALA A 123 3.11 -7.42 -6.80
N ILE A 124 2.45 -8.26 -6.02
CA ILE A 124 3.02 -9.13 -5.00
C ILE A 124 2.77 -10.56 -5.42
N ARG A 125 3.83 -11.29 -5.74
CA ARG A 125 3.79 -12.73 -6.04
C ARG A 125 4.26 -13.52 -4.84
N THR A 126 3.59 -14.62 -4.52
CA THR A 126 3.99 -15.52 -3.44
C THR A 126 4.50 -16.85 -4.00
N ASP A 127 5.55 -17.39 -3.42
CA ASP A 127 5.99 -18.75 -3.76
C ASP A 127 5.04 -19.79 -3.15
N ALA A 128 4.63 -19.58 -1.90
CA ALA A 128 3.62 -20.37 -1.21
C ALA A 128 2.24 -20.14 -1.83
N GLY A 129 1.66 -21.20 -2.39
CA GLY A 129 0.36 -21.17 -3.06
C GLY A 129 0.39 -20.56 -4.46
N ASN A 130 1.55 -20.10 -4.95
CA ASN A 130 1.73 -19.48 -6.27
C ASN A 130 0.65 -18.43 -6.58
N GLN A 131 0.38 -17.53 -5.64
CA GLN A 131 -0.62 -16.48 -5.79
C GLN A 131 0.01 -15.19 -6.31
N THR A 132 -0.82 -14.38 -6.95
CA THR A 132 -0.45 -13.02 -7.36
C THR A 132 -1.52 -12.07 -6.89
N ARG A 133 -1.12 -11.02 -6.17
CA ARG A 133 -1.99 -9.94 -5.74
C ARG A 133 -1.55 -8.63 -6.39
N ARG A 134 -2.50 -7.86 -6.91
CA ARG A 134 -2.27 -6.57 -7.56
C ARG A 134 -2.77 -5.44 -6.70
N LEU A 135 -1.95 -4.42 -6.55
CA LEU A 135 -2.22 -3.22 -5.80
C LEU A 135 -2.32 -2.06 -6.79
N HIS A 136 -3.53 -1.53 -6.96
CA HIS A 136 -3.85 -0.52 -7.95
C HIS A 136 -3.86 0.88 -7.32
N PHE A 137 -3.11 1.79 -7.90
CA PHE A 137 -3.03 3.19 -7.47
C PHE A 137 -3.93 4.08 -8.34
N ASN A 138 -4.31 5.24 -7.81
CA ASN A 138 -5.11 6.27 -8.49
C ASN A 138 -6.51 5.85 -8.95
N GLU A 139 -6.98 4.67 -8.57
CA GLU A 139 -8.38 4.31 -8.73
C GLU A 139 -9.21 4.92 -7.61
N SER A 140 -10.27 5.64 -7.97
CA SER A 140 -11.20 6.25 -7.01
C SER A 140 -12.45 5.39 -6.80
N THR A 141 -12.69 4.44 -7.71
CA THR A 141 -13.84 3.54 -7.68
C THR A 141 -13.38 2.17 -8.11
N MET A 142 -13.78 1.15 -7.35
CA MET A 142 -13.51 -0.24 -7.70
C MET A 142 -14.18 -0.61 -9.03
N PRO A 143 -13.45 -1.25 -9.97
CA PRO A 143 -14.01 -1.72 -11.21
C PRO A 143 -15.02 -2.84 -10.98
N SER A 144 -15.95 -3.02 -11.92
CA SER A 144 -16.96 -4.09 -11.89
C SER A 144 -16.34 -5.42 -12.30
N GLU A 145 -15.49 -5.97 -11.44
CA GLU A 145 -14.83 -7.27 -11.62
C GLU A 145 -15.52 -8.37 -10.81
N PRO A 146 -15.49 -9.64 -11.27
CA PRO A 146 -15.93 -10.76 -10.47
C PRO A 146 -15.14 -10.85 -9.15
N GLN A 147 -15.81 -11.28 -8.08
CA GLN A 147 -15.13 -11.56 -6.81
C GLN A 147 -14.04 -12.62 -7.00
N SER A 148 -12.94 -12.46 -6.26
CA SER A 148 -11.83 -13.42 -6.27
C SER A 148 -11.23 -13.61 -4.87
N LEU A 149 -10.39 -14.61 -4.67
CA LEU A 149 -9.68 -14.79 -3.39
C LEU A 149 -8.73 -13.61 -3.08
N GLN A 150 -8.21 -12.94 -4.11
CA GLN A 150 -7.34 -11.77 -3.95
C GLN A 150 -8.12 -10.46 -3.86
N GLY A 151 -9.41 -10.51 -4.23
CA GLY A 151 -10.27 -9.34 -4.30
C GLY A 151 -9.71 -8.27 -5.24
N TYR A 152 -10.09 -7.04 -4.96
CA TYR A 152 -9.57 -5.84 -5.61
C TYR A 152 -8.90 -4.96 -4.56
N SER A 153 -7.62 -4.62 -4.76
CA SER A 153 -6.81 -3.89 -3.77
C SER A 153 -6.48 -2.48 -4.26
N MET A 154 -6.97 -1.48 -3.55
CA MET A 154 -6.69 -0.07 -3.78
C MET A 154 -5.52 0.35 -2.89
N ALA A 155 -4.46 0.85 -3.52
CA ALA A 155 -3.24 1.27 -2.87
C ALA A 155 -3.10 2.80 -2.85
N ASN A 156 -2.66 3.33 -1.72
CA ASN A 156 -2.37 4.74 -1.56
C ASN A 156 -1.10 4.93 -0.73
N TRP A 157 -0.23 5.82 -1.18
CA TRP A 157 0.90 6.26 -0.37
C TRP A 157 0.38 7.10 0.79
N GLU A 158 0.70 6.71 2.03
CA GLU A 158 0.41 7.56 3.17
C GLU A 158 1.16 8.87 2.99
N LYS A 159 0.46 10.00 2.89
CA LYS A 159 1.12 11.29 2.80
C LYS A 159 1.52 11.74 4.20
N PRO A 160 2.70 12.37 4.39
CA PRO A 160 3.07 12.89 5.68
C PRO A 160 1.97 13.81 6.20
N LEU A 161 1.58 13.64 7.47
CA LEU A 161 0.86 14.68 8.17
C LEU A 161 1.76 15.92 8.23
N GLY A 162 1.42 16.97 7.47
CA GLY A 162 2.04 18.30 7.62
C GLY A 162 2.71 18.94 6.40
N THR A 163 2.57 18.42 5.17
CA THR A 163 3.16 19.07 3.97
C THR A 163 2.14 19.52 2.93
N GLY A 164 0.97 20.04 3.35
CA GLY A 164 0.00 20.56 2.38
C GLY A 164 -1.13 21.47 2.85
N ASP A 165 -1.40 21.64 4.16
CA ASP A 165 -2.61 22.35 4.62
C ASP A 165 -2.35 23.68 5.38
N GLY A 166 -1.11 24.16 5.44
CA GLY A 166 -0.80 25.41 6.15
C GLY A 166 -0.82 25.29 7.67
N SER A 167 -0.82 24.07 8.22
CA SER A 167 -0.59 23.86 9.66
C SER A 167 0.84 24.22 10.06
N PHE A 168 0.98 25.37 10.74
CA PHE A 168 2.23 25.86 11.30
C PHE A 168 2.68 24.96 12.46
N THR A 169 3.78 24.23 12.30
CA THR A 169 4.47 23.57 13.43
C THR A 169 5.48 24.55 14.03
N PRO A 170 5.33 24.98 15.30
CA PRO A 170 6.26 25.90 15.92
C PRO A 170 7.67 25.29 16.04
N PRO A 171 8.74 26.04 15.77
CA PRO A 171 10.12 25.54 15.72
C PRO A 171 10.69 25.01 17.05
N PHE A 172 9.92 25.09 18.14
CA PHE A 172 10.30 24.59 19.47
C PHE A 172 9.88 23.13 19.72
N PHE A 173 9.02 22.56 18.88
CA PHE A 173 8.79 21.11 18.86
C PHE A 173 9.60 20.54 17.71
N GLY A 174 10.76 19.96 18.02
CA GLY A 174 11.58 19.27 17.03
C GLY A 174 10.74 18.28 16.22
N ALA A 175 11.12 18.05 14.96
CA ALA A 175 10.49 17.04 14.10
C ALA A 175 10.34 15.75 14.90
N ARG A 176 9.10 15.34 15.19
CA ARG A 176 8.87 14.06 15.87
C ARG A 176 9.38 12.99 14.93
N VAL A 177 10.26 12.12 15.42
CA VAL A 177 10.53 10.84 14.76
C VAL A 177 9.17 10.11 14.74
N GLY A 178 8.52 10.08 13.57
CA GLY A 178 7.12 9.63 13.42
C GLY A 178 6.25 10.44 12.44
N THR A 179 6.75 11.56 11.87
CA THR A 179 6.03 12.34 10.84
C THR A 179 6.48 12.03 9.41
N ALA A 180 7.34 11.02 9.21
CA ALA A 180 7.73 10.59 7.87
C ALA A 180 6.70 9.58 7.35
N PRO A 181 6.17 9.76 6.13
CA PRO A 181 5.34 8.75 5.50
C PRO A 181 6.22 7.53 5.25
N ARG A 182 5.89 6.41 5.88
CA ARG A 182 6.66 5.17 5.74
C ARG A 182 5.83 4.00 5.28
N SER A 183 4.54 4.23 5.05
CA SER A 183 3.61 3.16 4.80
C SER A 183 2.95 3.28 3.43
N LEU A 184 2.84 2.13 2.78
CA LEU A 184 1.84 1.92 1.74
C LEU A 184 0.56 1.46 2.45
N GLU A 185 -0.53 2.21 2.29
CA GLU A 185 -1.85 1.78 2.73
C GLU A 185 -2.54 1.03 1.60
N VAL A 186 -3.13 -0.12 1.91
CA VAL A 186 -3.88 -0.93 0.96
C VAL A 186 -5.24 -1.29 1.55
N SER A 187 -6.31 -1.02 0.82
CA SER A 187 -7.66 -1.47 1.14
C SER A 187 -8.13 -2.47 0.09
N THR A 188 -8.52 -3.67 0.54
CA THR A 188 -9.02 -4.75 -0.32
C THR A 188 -10.46 -5.10 0.01
N SER A 189 -11.27 -5.23 -1.04
CA SER A 189 -12.66 -5.69 -1.02
C SER A 189 -12.93 -6.62 -2.20
N ASN A 190 -14.20 -6.94 -2.49
CA ASN A 190 -14.60 -7.84 -3.58
C ASN A 190 -13.98 -9.26 -3.45
N LEU A 191 -13.83 -9.71 -2.22
CA LEU A 191 -13.28 -11.02 -1.91
C LEU A 191 -14.34 -12.11 -2.10
N THR A 192 -13.93 -13.31 -2.51
CA THR A 192 -14.72 -14.52 -2.24
C THR A 192 -14.51 -14.97 -0.80
N GLY A 193 -15.38 -15.83 -0.27
CA GLY A 193 -15.17 -16.44 1.04
C GLY A 193 -13.94 -17.37 1.06
N GLY A 194 -13.13 -17.26 2.11
CA GLY A 194 -11.90 -18.04 2.28
C GLY A 194 -11.58 -18.31 3.75
N TYR A 195 -10.31 -18.54 4.06
CA TYR A 195 -9.85 -18.86 5.41
C TYR A 195 -8.76 -17.92 5.94
N LEU A 196 -8.89 -17.54 7.22
CA LEU A 196 -7.91 -16.76 7.98
C LEU A 196 -6.74 -17.61 8.49
N ARG A 197 -6.86 -18.95 8.44
CA ARG A 197 -5.84 -19.93 8.78
C ARG A 197 -6.11 -21.24 8.01
N LYS A 198 -5.07 -22.05 7.78
CA LYS A 198 -5.15 -23.37 7.12
C LYS A 198 -5.91 -24.47 7.90
N ASN A 199 -6.70 -24.09 8.89
CA ASN A 199 -7.57 -25.00 9.66
C ASN A 199 -9.06 -24.65 9.50
N GLY A 200 -9.41 -23.97 8.41
CA GLY A 200 -10.79 -23.70 8.03
C GLY A 200 -11.44 -22.51 8.74
N VAL A 201 -10.69 -21.65 9.43
CA VAL A 201 -11.27 -20.47 10.08
C VAL A 201 -11.85 -19.53 9.01
N PRO A 202 -13.17 -19.33 8.94
CA PRO A 202 -13.78 -18.69 7.78
C PRO A 202 -13.71 -17.16 7.83
N TYR A 203 -13.69 -16.55 6.65
CA TYR A 203 -14.12 -15.18 6.40
C TYR A 203 -15.10 -15.18 5.20
N SER A 204 -16.05 -14.24 5.14
CA SER A 204 -17.08 -14.21 4.09
C SER A 204 -16.69 -13.35 2.89
N ASP A 205 -17.53 -13.35 1.87
CA ASP A 205 -17.43 -12.45 0.70
C ASP A 205 -17.71 -10.96 1.04
N GLN A 206 -18.20 -10.67 2.24
CA GLN A 206 -18.35 -9.31 2.78
C GLN A 206 -17.11 -8.83 3.54
N THR A 207 -16.02 -9.60 3.49
CA THR A 207 -14.77 -9.26 4.15
C THR A 207 -14.12 -8.04 3.51
N THR A 208 -13.60 -7.16 4.35
CA THR A 208 -12.68 -6.09 3.96
C THR A 208 -11.35 -6.29 4.67
N VAL A 209 -10.27 -6.01 3.96
CA VAL A 209 -8.90 -6.11 4.49
C VAL A 209 -8.25 -4.74 4.33
N GLN A 210 -7.66 -4.24 5.41
CA GLN A 210 -6.84 -3.03 5.39
C GLN A 210 -5.44 -3.40 5.82
N GLU A 211 -4.45 -2.96 5.06
CA GLU A 211 -3.04 -3.26 5.30
C GLU A 211 -2.18 -2.00 5.26
N PHE A 212 -1.16 -2.00 6.10
CA PHE A 212 -0.15 -0.96 6.17
C PHE A 212 1.22 -1.63 6.05
N PHE A 213 1.99 -1.28 5.03
CA PHE A 213 3.31 -1.84 4.77
C PHE A 213 4.39 -0.85 5.20
N ASP A 214 5.00 -1.10 6.35
CA ASP A 214 5.98 -0.22 6.97
C ASP A 214 7.41 -0.66 6.67
N TYR A 215 8.06 0.02 5.72
CA TYR A 215 9.45 -0.24 5.36
C TYR A 215 10.43 0.38 6.37
N HIS A 216 11.46 -0.37 6.73
CA HIS A 216 12.49 0.06 7.66
C HIS A 216 13.85 -0.59 7.38
N VAL A 217 14.92 0.14 7.70
CA VAL A 217 16.30 -0.34 7.60
C VAL A 217 16.88 -0.42 9.00
N LEU A 218 17.37 -1.60 9.37
CA LEU A 218 17.99 -1.83 10.67
C LEU A 218 19.41 -1.22 10.73
N PRO A 219 19.99 -0.99 11.92
CA PRO A 219 21.33 -0.40 12.04
C PRO A 219 22.46 -1.18 11.35
N ASN A 220 22.25 -2.48 11.10
CA ASN A 220 23.18 -3.33 10.35
C ASN A 220 23.03 -3.21 8.82
N GLY A 221 22.15 -2.34 8.33
CA GLY A 221 21.87 -2.13 6.91
C GLY A 221 20.89 -3.14 6.30
N GLU A 222 20.33 -4.06 7.09
CA GLU A 222 19.32 -5.00 6.59
C GLU A 222 18.00 -4.27 6.35
N GLU A 223 17.42 -4.49 5.17
CA GLU A 223 16.12 -3.97 4.78
C GLU A 223 14.99 -4.92 5.19
N TRP A 224 13.97 -4.37 5.81
CA TRP A 224 12.81 -5.08 6.33
C TRP A 224 11.54 -4.31 6.01
N PHE A 225 10.41 -5.00 5.97
CA PHE A 225 9.12 -4.35 6.13
C PHE A 225 8.20 -5.18 7.02
N THR A 226 7.30 -4.48 7.69
CA THR A 226 6.25 -5.08 8.51
C THR A 226 4.90 -4.80 7.86
N VAL A 227 4.04 -5.79 7.78
CA VAL A 227 2.66 -5.62 7.32
C VAL A 227 1.73 -5.74 8.51
N THR A 228 1.00 -4.66 8.82
CA THR A 228 -0.14 -4.73 9.73
C THR A 228 -1.39 -5.02 8.91
N THR A 229 -1.99 -6.19 9.08
CA THR A 229 -3.23 -6.59 8.40
C THR A 229 -4.41 -6.51 9.37
N ILE A 230 -5.46 -5.81 8.96
CA ILE A 230 -6.72 -5.68 9.70
C ILE A 230 -7.85 -6.27 8.85
N VAL A 231 -8.38 -7.41 9.28
CA VAL A 231 -9.51 -8.08 8.64
C VAL A 231 -10.80 -7.76 9.38
N ARG A 232 -11.80 -7.28 8.65
CA ARG A 232 -13.17 -7.07 9.15
C ARG A 232 -14.12 -7.91 8.34
N ASP A 233 -14.89 -8.75 9.03
CA ASP A 233 -15.88 -9.61 8.42
C ASP A 233 -17.15 -9.60 9.29
N PRO A 234 -18.27 -9.03 8.80
CA PRO A 234 -19.48 -8.89 9.59
C PRO A 234 -20.22 -10.22 9.82
N VAL A 235 -19.91 -11.26 9.04
CA VAL A 235 -20.63 -12.53 9.06
C VAL A 235 -20.07 -13.49 10.11
N TYR A 236 -18.75 -13.62 10.23
CA TYR A 236 -18.08 -14.62 11.06
C TYR A 236 -17.23 -14.03 12.20
N LEU A 237 -16.88 -12.75 12.18
CA LEU A 237 -16.09 -12.10 13.23
C LEU A 237 -16.96 -11.19 14.13
N ARG A 238 -16.59 -11.08 15.41
CA ARG A 238 -17.22 -10.15 16.37
C ARG A 238 -16.58 -8.77 16.35
N THR A 239 -15.28 -8.72 16.06
CA THR A 239 -14.46 -7.52 15.96
C THR A 239 -13.42 -7.75 14.86
N ALA A 240 -12.68 -6.70 14.49
CA ALA A 240 -11.57 -6.85 13.57
C ALA A 240 -10.55 -7.88 14.10
N TYR A 241 -10.00 -8.68 13.21
CA TYR A 241 -8.83 -9.54 13.45
C TYR A 241 -7.60 -8.80 12.94
N ILE A 242 -6.65 -8.54 13.84
CA ILE A 242 -5.46 -7.72 13.55
C ILE A 242 -4.22 -8.59 13.73
N THR A 243 -3.33 -8.59 12.74
CA THR A 243 -2.06 -9.31 12.78
C THR A 243 -0.93 -8.45 12.24
N SER A 244 0.29 -8.71 12.71
CA SER A 244 1.53 -8.18 12.15
C SER A 244 2.30 -9.30 11.47
N THR A 245 3.03 -9.03 10.40
CA THR A 245 3.94 -10.00 9.76
C THR A 245 5.18 -9.32 9.21
N ASP A 246 6.35 -9.85 9.56
CA ASP A 246 7.64 -9.29 9.20
C ASP A 246 8.27 -10.00 7.99
N PHE A 247 8.93 -9.20 7.16
CA PHE A 247 9.64 -9.65 5.98
C PHE A 247 11.03 -9.03 5.92
N LYS A 248 12.01 -9.86 5.56
CA LYS A 248 13.40 -9.44 5.36
C LYS A 248 13.77 -9.54 3.89
N LYS A 249 14.42 -8.51 3.35
CA LYS A 249 14.85 -8.50 1.94
C LYS A 249 15.90 -9.58 1.70
N GLN A 250 15.86 -10.17 0.51
CA GLN A 250 16.83 -11.15 0.02
C GLN A 250 17.73 -10.48 -1.01
N ASN A 251 18.96 -10.97 -1.12
CA ASN A 251 19.92 -10.46 -2.10
C ASN A 251 19.55 -10.85 -3.55
N ASP A 252 18.84 -11.97 -3.71
CA ASP A 252 18.45 -12.53 -5.00
C ASP A 252 17.23 -13.47 -4.84
N MET A 253 16.87 -14.16 -5.93
CA MET A 253 15.76 -15.10 -5.97
C MET A 253 16.17 -16.56 -5.70
N SER A 254 17.40 -16.84 -5.23
CA SER A 254 17.90 -18.22 -5.09
C SER A 254 17.07 -19.08 -4.14
N GLY A 255 16.40 -18.46 -3.17
CA GLY A 255 15.48 -19.14 -2.25
C GLY A 255 14.05 -19.31 -2.77
N TRP A 256 13.71 -18.75 -3.92
CA TRP A 256 12.35 -18.81 -4.48
C TRP A 256 11.96 -20.26 -4.80
N ASN A 257 10.89 -20.76 -4.17
CA ASN A 257 10.48 -22.15 -4.31
C ASN A 257 8.94 -22.29 -4.40
N PRO A 258 8.36 -22.08 -5.61
CA PRO A 258 6.92 -22.13 -5.81
C PRO A 258 6.32 -23.46 -5.38
N SER A 259 5.23 -23.40 -4.62
CA SER A 259 4.42 -24.55 -4.24
C SER A 259 2.95 -24.27 -4.55
N PRO A 260 2.17 -25.29 -4.95
CA PRO A 260 0.74 -25.11 -5.15
C PRO A 260 0.02 -24.81 -3.83
N CYS A 261 -1.24 -24.39 -3.92
CA CYS A 261 -2.09 -24.29 -2.75
C CYS A 261 -2.25 -25.65 -2.06
N SER A 262 -2.38 -25.65 -0.75
CA SER A 262 -2.71 -26.83 0.05
C SER A 262 -3.83 -26.52 1.03
N ALA A 263 -4.77 -27.46 1.19
CA ALA A 263 -5.84 -27.35 2.18
C ALA A 263 -5.34 -27.45 3.64
N GLU A 264 -4.09 -27.91 3.83
CA GLU A 264 -3.41 -28.09 5.12
C GLU A 264 -1.94 -27.66 5.01
#